data_AF-A0A9K3D464-F1
#
_entry.id   AF-A0A9K3D464-F1
#
_cell.length_a   1.000
_cell.length_b   1.000
_cell.length_c   1.000
_cell.angle_alpha   90.00
_cell.angle_beta   90.00
_cell.angle_gamma   90.00
#
_symmetry.space_group_name_H-M   'P 1'
#
loop_
_entity.id
_entity.type
_entity.pdbx_description
1 polymer ?
#
loop_
_entity_poly.entity_id
_entity_poly.type
_entity_poly.pdbx_seq_one_letter_code
_entity_poly.pdbx_strand_id
1 'polypeptide(L)'
;MYFLIAEMALVDHMYQTSLAQFLSLFDQSINTAAQSPITSKRIQAIIDNLTWIAFRFVSKGLFNTHKLLFVLQLALKIDMKKGIVSGNEFSAFVKGGAALDITQVKARPFAWLPDAAWLNVVALSSVSIFTALPQQIASSGEVWRKWYDEEEPEKADLPAEYQGKLNMFQKMLLVRALREDRAMLAAMDYIVESLGERFGESSAADLEESIDQAGPTTPLVFLLSLGSDPSSIIDTLAKKRKIDLKYISMGQGQEVHARRLIGVGLKNGGWVQISNSHLGLKFMSEIETILMAAREEENINQNFRLILTTEPHEKFPIGLLQMSIKLTNEPPTGCRAGLRRSYQLLTQDTLEAVDKPQWLPLVYVIAFIHTTVQERRKYGPLGFCIPYEFGTPDFSSSIQFLQTYLYSLDPRK
;
A
#
# COMPACT_ATOMS: atom_id res chain seq x y z
N MET A 1 -9.38 5.55 14.94
CA MET A 1 -8.87 5.78 13.57
C MET A 1 -7.78 6.82 13.56
N TYR A 2 -8.03 8.10 13.89
CA TYR A 2 -7.00 9.15 13.90
C TYR A 2 -5.68 8.75 14.59
N PHE A 3 -5.74 8.22 15.82
CA PHE A 3 -4.53 7.79 16.54
C PHE A 3 -3.72 6.72 15.80
N LEU A 4 -4.38 5.77 15.13
CA LEU A 4 -3.69 4.79 14.28
C LEU A 4 -2.97 5.49 13.12
N ILE A 5 -3.63 6.44 12.46
CA ILE A 5 -3.04 7.20 11.35
C ILE A 5 -1.84 8.00 11.84
N ALA A 6 -1.93 8.62 13.01
CA ALA A 6 -0.81 9.34 13.62
C ALA A 6 0.35 8.41 14.02
N GLU A 7 0.05 7.22 14.55
CA GLU A 7 1.04 6.20 14.89
C GLU A 7 1.78 5.64 13.66
N MET A 8 1.20 5.72 12.44
CA MET A 8 1.91 5.34 11.22
C MET A 8 3.17 6.19 10.98
N ALA A 9 3.27 7.39 11.57
CA ALA A 9 4.50 8.18 11.54
C ALA A 9 5.68 7.51 12.26
N LEU A 10 5.42 6.53 13.15
CA LEU A 10 6.46 5.70 13.78
C LEU A 10 6.98 4.61 12.84
N VAL A 11 6.22 4.27 11.80
CA VAL A 11 6.63 3.29 10.77
C VAL A 11 7.50 3.97 9.73
N ASP A 12 7.10 5.15 9.26
CA ASP A 12 7.87 5.98 8.34
C ASP A 12 7.62 7.45 8.65
N HIS A 13 8.70 8.24 8.76
CA HIS A 13 8.62 9.67 9.06
C HIS A 13 7.77 10.45 8.05
N MET A 14 7.61 9.95 6.82
CA MET A 14 6.83 10.60 5.76
C MET A 14 5.30 10.44 5.93
N TYR A 15 4.83 9.57 6.83
CA TYR A 15 3.40 9.29 7.05
C TYR A 15 2.67 10.31 7.93
N GLN A 16 3.25 11.50 8.12
CA GLN A 16 2.66 12.57 8.92
C GLN A 16 1.30 13.01 8.36
N THR A 17 0.28 12.99 9.21
CA THR A 17 -1.07 13.44 8.87
C THR A 17 -1.58 14.32 10.00
N SER A 18 -2.14 15.48 9.67
CA SER A 18 -2.66 16.40 10.69
C SER A 18 -4.08 16.04 11.14
N LEU A 19 -4.43 16.49 12.34
CA LEU A 19 -5.81 16.42 12.83
C LEU A 19 -6.76 17.20 11.91
N ALA A 20 -6.34 18.35 11.40
CA ALA A 20 -7.14 19.17 10.49
C ALA A 20 -7.51 18.40 9.20
N GLN A 21 -6.55 17.66 8.61
CA GLN A 21 -6.85 16.78 7.47
C GLN A 21 -7.86 15.70 7.84
N PHE A 22 -7.67 15.04 8.98
CA PHE A 22 -8.61 14.01 9.43
C PHE A 22 -10.03 14.55 9.67
N LEU A 23 -10.16 15.75 10.25
CA LEU A 23 -11.45 16.41 10.44
C LEU A 23 -12.12 16.76 9.11
N SER A 24 -11.36 17.17 8.10
CA SER A 24 -11.92 17.38 6.74
C SER A 24 -12.49 16.09 6.15
N LEU A 25 -11.80 14.95 6.31
CA LEU A 25 -12.31 13.64 5.90
C LEU A 25 -13.55 13.23 6.72
N PHE A 26 -13.58 13.58 8.00
CA PHE A 26 -14.72 13.35 8.88
C PHE A 26 -15.97 14.10 8.38
N ASP A 27 -15.85 15.39 8.10
CA ASP A 27 -16.95 16.21 7.57
C ASP A 27 -17.40 15.70 6.19
N GLN A 28 -16.45 15.36 5.32
CA GLN A 28 -16.74 14.73 4.02
C GLN A 28 -17.54 13.43 4.20
N SER A 29 -17.17 12.59 5.16
CA SER A 29 -17.85 11.31 5.40
C SER A 29 -19.29 11.48 5.84
N ILE A 30 -19.59 12.52 6.63
CA ILE A 30 -20.96 12.85 7.06
C ILE A 30 -21.79 13.28 5.84
N ASN A 31 -21.23 14.16 5.01
CA ASN A 31 -21.95 14.71 3.85
C ASN A 31 -22.23 13.65 2.78
N THR A 32 -21.29 12.72 2.57
CA THR A 32 -21.37 11.72 1.49
C THR A 32 -22.01 10.39 1.90
N ALA A 33 -22.12 10.10 3.20
CA ALA A 33 -22.75 8.86 3.66
C ALA A 33 -24.22 8.78 3.23
N ALA A 34 -24.75 7.55 3.09
CA ALA A 34 -26.14 7.31 2.75
C ALA A 34 -27.10 7.91 3.81
N GLN A 35 -28.05 8.74 3.36
CA GLN A 35 -29.04 9.35 4.25
C GLN A 35 -30.04 8.30 4.73
N SER A 36 -30.47 8.39 5.98
CA SER A 36 -31.46 7.48 6.56
C SER A 36 -32.29 8.23 7.60
N PRO A 37 -33.63 8.07 7.59
CA PRO A 37 -34.49 8.65 8.63
C PRO A 37 -34.31 7.96 9.99
N ILE A 38 -33.76 6.74 10.00
CA ILE A 38 -33.45 5.99 11.21
C ILE A 38 -32.04 6.39 11.67
N THR A 39 -31.96 7.01 12.85
CA THR A 39 -30.70 7.51 13.44
C THR A 39 -29.63 6.43 13.56
N SER A 40 -29.96 5.24 14.04
CA SER A 40 -28.99 4.14 14.21
C SER A 40 -28.40 3.70 12.87
N LYS A 41 -29.22 3.54 11.83
CA LYS A 41 -28.76 3.22 10.47
C LYS A 41 -27.92 4.33 9.87
N ARG A 42 -28.28 5.59 10.13
CA ARG A 42 -27.49 6.75 9.67
C ARG A 42 -26.12 6.79 10.32
N ILE A 43 -26.03 6.56 11.63
CA ILE A 43 -24.76 6.51 12.36
C ILE A 43 -23.87 5.39 11.79
N GLN A 44 -24.42 4.20 11.56
CA GLN A 44 -23.65 3.09 10.97
C GLN A 44 -23.13 3.44 9.57
N ALA A 45 -23.97 4.04 8.72
CA ALA A 45 -23.56 4.47 7.38
C ALA A 45 -22.44 5.51 7.41
N ILE A 46 -22.45 6.44 8.38
CA ILE A 46 -21.37 7.42 8.57
C ILE A 46 -20.09 6.71 9.02
N ILE A 47 -20.17 5.78 9.97
CA ILE A 47 -19.01 5.01 10.45
C ILE A 47 -18.38 4.24 9.28
N ASP A 48 -19.17 3.50 8.52
CA ASP A 48 -18.69 2.68 7.40
C ASP A 48 -18.07 3.53 6.28
N ASN A 49 -18.65 4.70 6.01
CA ASN A 49 -18.15 5.62 5.01
C ASN A 49 -16.85 6.32 5.47
N LEU A 50 -16.80 6.75 6.74
CA LEU A 50 -15.59 7.33 7.32
C LEU A 50 -14.43 6.34 7.32
N THR A 51 -14.68 5.10 7.74
CA THR A 51 -13.65 4.04 7.73
C THR A 51 -13.11 3.83 6.32
N TRP A 52 -13.98 3.81 5.30
CA TRP A 52 -13.58 3.68 3.91
C TRP A 52 -12.77 4.87 3.39
N ILE A 53 -13.25 6.10 3.60
CA ILE A 53 -12.58 7.32 3.14
C ILE A 53 -11.21 7.46 3.82
N ALA A 54 -11.14 7.26 5.13
CA ALA A 54 -9.88 7.32 5.87
C ALA A 54 -8.90 6.23 5.40
N PHE A 55 -9.38 5.00 5.18
CA PHE A 55 -8.57 3.92 4.61
C PHE A 55 -8.00 4.29 3.24
N ARG A 56 -8.83 4.75 2.30
CA ARG A 56 -8.35 5.14 0.96
C ARG A 56 -7.36 6.29 1.04
N PHE A 57 -7.67 7.34 1.82
CA PHE A 57 -6.81 8.51 1.93
C PHE A 57 -5.42 8.14 2.43
N VAL A 58 -5.32 7.36 3.51
CA VAL A 58 -4.03 6.97 4.09
C VAL A 58 -3.32 5.98 3.17
N SER A 59 -4.02 4.97 2.66
CA SER A 59 -3.39 3.91 1.83
C SER A 59 -2.79 4.44 0.53
N LYS A 60 -3.31 5.54 -0.03
CA LYS A 60 -2.70 6.22 -1.18
C LYS A 60 -1.28 6.72 -0.89
N GLY A 61 -0.99 7.11 0.35
CA GLY A 61 0.31 7.62 0.77
C GLY A 61 1.22 6.58 1.44
N LEU A 62 0.79 5.32 1.57
CA LEU A 62 1.60 4.25 2.16
C LEU A 62 2.35 3.47 1.09
N PHE A 63 3.56 3.01 1.42
CA PHE A 63 4.27 2.01 0.63
C PHE A 63 3.56 0.66 0.73
N ASN A 64 3.64 -0.15 -0.33
CA ASN A 64 2.99 -1.46 -0.44
C ASN A 64 3.37 -2.38 0.73
N THR A 65 4.60 -2.29 1.23
CA THR A 65 5.09 -3.04 2.40
C THR A 65 4.33 -2.71 3.69
N HIS A 66 3.81 -1.50 3.83
CA HIS A 66 3.14 -1.01 5.04
C HIS A 66 1.62 -0.99 4.94
N LYS A 67 1.04 -1.20 3.75
CA LYS A 67 -0.42 -1.23 3.56
C LYS A 67 -1.09 -2.33 4.37
N LEU A 68 -0.58 -3.57 4.29
CA LEU A 68 -1.17 -4.68 5.04
C LEU A 68 -1.11 -4.44 6.55
N LEU A 69 0.03 -3.92 7.05
CA LEU A 69 0.19 -3.55 8.45
C LEU A 69 -0.89 -2.56 8.90
N PHE A 70 -1.09 -1.49 8.14
CA PHE A 70 -2.09 -0.47 8.45
C PHE A 70 -3.51 -1.04 8.47
N VAL A 71 -3.91 -1.80 7.45
CA VAL A 71 -5.27 -2.36 7.36
C VAL A 71 -5.53 -3.38 8.46
N LEU A 72 -4.53 -4.24 8.76
CA LEU A 72 -4.62 -5.19 9.86
C LEU A 72 -4.78 -4.45 11.20
N GLN A 73 -3.98 -3.42 11.46
CA GLN A 73 -4.12 -2.62 12.68
C GLN A 73 -5.45 -1.87 12.74
N LEU A 74 -6.00 -1.44 11.61
CA LEU A 74 -7.32 -0.82 11.52
C LEU A 74 -8.41 -1.81 11.93
N ALA A 75 -8.41 -3.02 11.35
CA ALA A 75 -9.32 -4.10 11.69
C ALA A 75 -9.23 -4.46 13.18
N LEU A 76 -8.02 -4.72 13.68
CA LEU A 76 -7.79 -5.09 15.07
C LEU A 76 -8.24 -4.02 16.05
N LYS A 77 -7.91 -2.74 15.82
CA LYS A 77 -8.34 -1.65 16.71
C LYS A 77 -9.86 -1.49 16.73
N ILE A 78 -10.54 -1.71 15.60
CA ILE A 78 -12.02 -1.68 15.53
C ILE A 78 -12.60 -2.86 16.31
N ASP A 79 -12.12 -4.07 16.07
CA ASP A 79 -12.65 -5.28 16.69
C ASP A 79 -12.33 -5.40 18.19
N MET A 80 -11.19 -4.86 18.63
CA MET A 80 -10.89 -4.69 20.05
C MET A 80 -11.88 -3.75 20.74
N LYS A 81 -12.34 -2.70 20.05
CA LYS A 81 -13.37 -1.80 20.59
C LYS A 81 -14.76 -2.41 20.57
N LYS A 82 -15.05 -3.31 19.63
CA LYS A 82 -16.28 -4.13 19.63
C LYS A 82 -16.26 -5.25 20.66
N GLY A 83 -15.10 -5.59 21.22
CA GLY A 83 -14.92 -6.72 22.15
C GLY A 83 -14.83 -8.09 21.46
N ILE A 84 -14.69 -8.12 20.13
CA ILE A 84 -14.49 -9.36 19.35
C ILE A 84 -13.07 -9.91 19.56
N VAL A 85 -12.10 -9.00 19.73
CA VAL A 85 -10.71 -9.34 20.02
C VAL A 85 -10.35 -8.85 21.42
N SER A 86 -9.91 -9.77 22.29
CA SER A 86 -9.43 -9.42 23.63
C SER A 86 -7.99 -8.90 23.62
N GLY A 87 -7.63 -8.14 24.67
CA GLY A 87 -6.25 -7.66 24.84
C GLY A 87 -5.23 -8.80 24.99
N ASN A 88 -5.63 -9.93 25.59
CA ASN A 88 -4.77 -11.10 25.74
C ASN A 88 -4.53 -11.78 24.38
N GLU A 89 -5.57 -11.95 23.57
CA GLU A 89 -5.44 -12.51 22.22
C GLU A 89 -4.58 -11.59 21.33
N PHE A 90 -4.75 -10.26 21.41
CA PHE A 90 -3.91 -9.32 20.68
C PHE A 90 -2.44 -9.36 21.15
N SER A 91 -2.19 -9.44 22.46
CA SER A 91 -0.84 -9.59 23.01
C SER A 91 -0.19 -10.90 22.58
N ALA A 92 -0.95 -12.00 22.59
CA ALA A 92 -0.52 -13.32 22.14
C ALA A 92 -0.22 -13.33 20.63
N PHE A 93 -1.02 -12.61 19.82
CA PHE A 93 -0.67 -12.31 18.44
C PHE A 93 0.70 -11.64 18.43
N VAL A 94 0.83 -10.38 18.84
CA VAL A 94 2.06 -9.60 18.64
C VAL A 94 3.32 -10.30 19.18
N LYS A 95 3.30 -10.81 20.42
CA LYS A 95 4.47 -11.36 21.11
C LYS A 95 4.83 -12.78 20.69
N GLY A 96 3.84 -13.61 20.37
CA GLY A 96 4.03 -15.05 20.15
C GLY A 96 4.82 -15.72 21.29
N GLY A 97 5.65 -16.70 20.92
CA GLY A 97 6.54 -17.45 21.82
C GLY A 97 7.94 -16.86 22.02
N ALA A 98 8.22 -15.66 21.49
CA ALA A 98 9.58 -15.10 21.46
C ALA A 98 10.20 -14.84 22.85
N ALA A 99 9.36 -14.66 23.88
CA ALA A 99 9.81 -14.46 25.26
C ALA A 99 9.99 -15.77 26.06
N LEU A 100 9.69 -16.92 25.45
CA LEU A 100 9.76 -18.23 26.11
C LEU A 100 11.05 -18.95 25.74
N ASP A 101 11.63 -19.63 26.73
CA ASP A 101 12.79 -20.49 26.54
C ASP A 101 12.33 -21.95 26.37
N ILE A 102 12.82 -22.61 25.32
CA ILE A 102 12.48 -24.01 25.00
C ILE A 102 12.86 -24.98 26.14
N THR A 103 13.87 -24.63 26.93
CA THR A 103 14.32 -25.44 28.07
C THR A 103 13.43 -25.30 29.31
N GLN A 104 12.64 -24.23 29.38
CA GLN A 104 11.76 -23.93 30.52
C GLN A 104 10.31 -24.33 30.28
N VAL A 105 9.95 -24.67 29.04
CA VAL A 105 8.60 -25.13 28.68
C VAL A 105 8.53 -26.66 28.63
N LYS A 106 7.30 -27.18 28.58
CA LYS A 106 7.07 -28.62 28.35
C LYS A 106 7.79 -29.06 27.08
N ALA A 107 8.48 -30.20 27.13
CA ALA A 107 9.20 -30.73 25.96
C ALA A 107 8.26 -30.89 24.76
N ARG A 108 8.77 -30.56 23.56
CA ARG A 108 8.01 -30.71 22.32
C ARG A 108 7.60 -32.19 22.15
N PRO A 109 6.33 -32.47 21.79
CA PRO A 109 5.84 -33.85 21.74
C PRO A 109 6.36 -34.62 20.52
N PHE A 110 6.72 -33.94 19.42
CA PHE A 110 7.11 -34.58 18.17
C PHE A 110 8.29 -33.87 17.49
N ALA A 111 9.07 -34.61 16.71
CA ALA A 111 10.23 -34.10 15.98
C ALA A 111 9.89 -33.29 14.72
N TRP A 112 8.69 -33.49 14.14
CA TRP A 112 8.25 -32.74 12.96
C TRP A 112 7.87 -31.30 13.27
N LEU A 113 7.53 -30.99 14.54
CA LEU A 113 7.13 -29.66 14.97
C LEU A 113 8.38 -28.84 15.35
N PRO A 114 8.66 -27.72 14.66
CA PRO A 114 9.81 -26.88 14.98
C PRO A 114 9.71 -26.26 16.37
N ASP A 115 10.85 -26.00 17.02
CA ASP A 115 10.90 -25.38 18.36
C ASP A 115 10.19 -24.02 18.40
N ALA A 116 10.39 -23.18 17.36
CA ALA A 116 9.73 -21.89 17.27
C ALA A 116 8.19 -22.01 17.25
N ALA A 117 7.65 -22.94 16.46
CA ALA A 117 6.22 -23.20 16.40
C ALA A 117 5.69 -23.74 17.74
N TRP A 118 6.46 -24.61 18.41
CA TRP A 118 6.08 -25.12 19.73
C TRP A 118 6.08 -24.03 20.80
N LEU A 119 7.08 -23.14 20.82
CA LEU A 119 7.09 -21.99 21.72
C LEU A 119 5.87 -21.08 21.50
N ASN A 120 5.48 -20.86 20.25
CA ASN A 120 4.28 -20.10 19.92
C ASN A 120 3.00 -20.79 20.42
N VAL A 121 2.89 -22.11 20.29
CA VAL A 121 1.77 -22.91 20.83
C VAL A 121 1.67 -22.77 22.35
N VAL A 122 2.81 -22.87 23.05
CA VAL A 122 2.85 -22.72 24.51
C VAL A 122 2.48 -21.30 24.93
N ALA A 123 2.93 -20.27 24.21
CA ALA A 123 2.50 -18.90 24.48
C ALA A 123 0.99 -18.73 24.24
N LEU A 124 0.46 -19.34 23.18
CA LEU A 124 -0.94 -19.27 22.81
C LEU A 124 -1.85 -19.94 23.86
N SER A 125 -1.35 -20.90 24.65
CA SER A 125 -2.15 -21.54 25.72
C SER A 125 -2.52 -20.59 26.87
N SER A 126 -1.92 -19.39 26.93
CA SER A 126 -2.36 -18.31 27.83
C SER A 126 -3.73 -17.72 27.46
N VAL A 127 -4.18 -17.95 26.23
CA VAL A 127 -5.53 -17.58 25.76
C VAL A 127 -6.50 -18.71 26.15
N SER A 128 -7.64 -18.35 26.75
CA SER A 128 -8.59 -19.29 27.37
C SER A 128 -9.07 -20.41 26.44
N ILE A 129 -9.31 -20.12 25.16
CA ILE A 129 -9.76 -21.12 24.18
C ILE A 129 -8.65 -22.10 23.78
N PHE A 130 -7.38 -21.72 23.93
CA PHE A 130 -6.21 -22.50 23.55
C PHE A 130 -5.48 -23.14 24.73
N THR A 131 -6.01 -23.06 25.95
CA THR A 131 -5.34 -23.61 27.15
C THR A 131 -5.03 -25.11 27.02
N ALA A 132 -5.90 -25.86 26.35
CA ALA A 132 -5.70 -27.30 26.11
C ALA A 132 -4.90 -27.63 24.83
N LEU A 133 -4.50 -26.62 24.04
CA LEU A 133 -3.85 -26.81 22.74
C LEU A 133 -2.56 -27.65 22.83
N PRO A 134 -1.62 -27.40 23.77
CA PRO A 134 -0.40 -28.21 23.89
C PRO A 134 -0.70 -29.69 24.18
N GLN A 135 -1.71 -29.98 25.00
CA GLN A 135 -2.13 -31.33 25.35
C GLN A 135 -2.83 -32.01 24.16
N GLN A 136 -3.67 -31.28 23.42
CA GLN A 136 -4.36 -31.81 22.24
C GLN A 136 -3.41 -32.14 21.09
N ILE A 137 -2.38 -31.30 20.86
CA ILE A 137 -1.33 -31.63 19.90
C ILE A 137 -0.62 -32.91 20.34
N ALA A 138 -0.22 -33.00 21.61
CA ALA A 138 0.46 -34.18 22.13
C ALA A 138 -0.39 -35.47 22.07
N SER A 139 -1.72 -35.38 22.22
CA SER A 139 -2.60 -36.56 22.15
C SER A 139 -2.96 -36.97 20.72
N SER A 140 -3.07 -36.01 19.79
CA SER A 140 -3.58 -36.23 18.43
C SER A 140 -2.58 -35.82 17.34
N GLY A 141 -1.31 -36.17 17.53
CA GLY A 141 -0.19 -35.69 16.72
C GLY A 141 -0.33 -35.91 15.21
N GLU A 142 -0.90 -37.03 14.76
CA GLU A 142 -1.07 -37.32 13.33
C GLU A 142 -2.06 -36.37 12.66
N VAL A 143 -3.16 -36.01 13.33
CA VAL A 143 -4.17 -35.08 12.79
C VAL A 143 -3.59 -33.67 12.66
N TRP A 144 -2.87 -33.23 13.70
CA TRP A 144 -2.19 -31.93 13.69
C TRP A 144 -1.07 -31.87 12.67
N ARG A 145 -0.32 -32.97 12.50
CA ARG A 145 0.70 -33.07 11.45
C ARG A 145 0.07 -32.96 10.07
N LYS A 146 -1.03 -33.68 9.81
CA LYS A 146 -1.75 -33.60 8.53
C LYS A 146 -2.13 -32.15 8.21
N TRP A 147 -2.75 -31.44 9.16
CA TRP A 147 -3.10 -30.02 8.97
C TRP A 147 -1.88 -29.12 8.83
N TYR A 148 -0.81 -29.38 9.59
CA TYR A 148 0.44 -28.63 9.51
C TYR A 148 1.11 -28.78 8.13
N ASP A 149 1.04 -29.97 7.54
CA ASP A 149 1.64 -30.32 6.25
C ASP A 149 0.76 -29.88 5.04
N GLU A 150 -0.47 -29.37 5.26
CA GLU A 150 -1.30 -28.82 4.18
C GLU A 150 -0.65 -27.60 3.51
N GLU A 151 -0.90 -27.40 2.21
CA GLU A 151 -0.38 -26.22 1.50
C GLU A 151 -1.11 -24.92 1.92
N GLU A 152 -2.42 -25.02 2.16
CA GLU A 152 -3.30 -23.90 2.54
C GLU A 152 -4.04 -24.17 3.87
N PRO A 153 -3.31 -24.30 5.00
CA PRO A 153 -3.89 -24.65 6.30
C PRO A 153 -4.89 -23.61 6.81
N GLU A 154 -4.77 -22.35 6.38
CA GLU A 154 -5.72 -21.29 6.72
C GLU A 154 -7.09 -21.46 6.05
N LYS A 155 -7.20 -22.25 4.98
CA LYS A 155 -8.46 -22.62 4.33
C LYS A 155 -8.97 -24.00 4.73
N ALA A 156 -8.06 -24.88 5.14
CA ALA A 156 -8.40 -26.23 5.60
C ALA A 156 -9.29 -26.22 6.85
N ASP A 157 -9.99 -27.34 7.03
CA ASP A 157 -10.72 -27.62 8.26
C ASP A 157 -9.75 -27.77 9.44
N LEU A 158 -10.10 -27.15 10.56
CA LEU A 158 -9.27 -27.15 11.75
C LEU A 158 -9.28 -28.53 12.43
N PRO A 159 -8.15 -28.97 13.00
CA PRO A 159 -8.08 -30.22 13.74
C PRO A 159 -9.03 -30.27 14.94
N ALA A 160 -9.58 -31.47 15.15
CA ALA A 160 -10.23 -31.87 16.39
C ALA A 160 -11.36 -30.91 16.85
N GLU A 161 -11.30 -30.46 18.09
CA GLU A 161 -12.35 -29.71 18.77
C GLU A 161 -12.44 -28.24 18.35
N TYR A 162 -11.47 -27.73 17.56
CA TYR A 162 -11.43 -26.32 17.18
C TYR A 162 -12.30 -25.98 15.98
N GLN A 163 -12.69 -26.97 15.19
CA GLN A 163 -13.58 -26.78 14.05
C GLN A 163 -14.93 -26.20 14.52
N GLY A 164 -15.31 -25.05 13.95
CA GLY A 164 -16.56 -24.36 14.28
C GLY A 164 -16.61 -23.69 15.66
N LYS A 165 -15.55 -23.79 16.49
CA LYS A 165 -15.47 -23.11 17.79
C LYS A 165 -14.68 -21.81 17.75
N LEU A 166 -13.76 -21.68 16.79
CA LEU A 166 -12.90 -20.50 16.67
C LEU A 166 -13.57 -19.42 15.81
N ASN A 167 -13.44 -18.16 16.24
CA ASN A 167 -13.68 -17.03 15.36
C ASN A 167 -12.50 -16.82 14.39
N MET A 168 -12.66 -15.92 13.41
CA MET A 168 -11.65 -15.71 12.38
C MET A 168 -10.30 -15.22 12.92
N PHE A 169 -10.31 -14.37 13.96
CA PHE A 169 -9.07 -13.90 14.60
C PHE A 169 -8.35 -15.04 15.32
N GLN A 170 -9.08 -15.89 16.03
CA GLN A 170 -8.54 -17.07 16.72
C GLN A 170 -8.01 -18.11 15.73
N LYS A 171 -8.68 -18.30 14.59
CA LYS A 171 -8.14 -19.12 13.49
C LYS A 171 -6.81 -18.56 12.99
N MET A 172 -6.73 -17.25 12.78
CA MET A 172 -5.48 -16.57 12.42
C MET A 172 -4.39 -16.72 13.48
N LEU A 173 -4.72 -16.65 14.78
CA LEU A 173 -3.76 -16.91 15.88
C LEU A 173 -3.16 -18.31 15.79
N LEU A 174 -4.00 -19.31 15.55
CA LEU A 174 -3.57 -20.70 15.44
C LEU A 174 -2.65 -20.91 14.22
N VAL A 175 -3.03 -20.35 13.07
CA VAL A 175 -2.19 -20.35 11.86
C VAL A 175 -0.86 -19.65 12.14
N ARG A 176 -0.87 -18.45 12.73
CA ARG A 176 0.36 -17.73 13.07
C ARG A 176 1.27 -18.49 14.04
N ALA A 177 0.70 -19.25 14.97
CA ALA A 177 1.47 -20.02 15.94
C ALA A 177 2.18 -21.23 15.31
N LEU A 178 1.49 -21.96 14.44
CA LEU A 178 2.00 -23.20 13.84
C LEU A 178 2.66 -22.98 12.47
N ARG A 179 2.04 -22.17 11.60
CA ARG A 179 2.40 -21.91 10.20
C ARG A 179 2.57 -20.41 9.96
N GLU A 180 3.65 -19.87 10.53
CA GLU A 180 4.00 -18.44 10.42
C GLU A 180 4.13 -17.97 8.96
N ASP A 181 4.55 -18.85 8.05
CA ASP A 181 4.63 -18.59 6.61
C ASP A 181 3.26 -18.25 5.97
N ARG A 182 2.15 -18.72 6.55
CA ARG A 182 0.78 -18.44 6.10
C ARG A 182 0.11 -17.30 6.88
N ALA A 183 0.80 -16.71 7.86
CA ALA A 183 0.21 -15.69 8.74
C ALA A 183 -0.28 -14.45 7.97
N MET A 184 0.43 -14.03 6.92
CA MET A 184 0.00 -12.90 6.10
C MET A 184 -1.29 -13.19 5.32
N LEU A 185 -1.47 -14.42 4.83
CA LEU A 185 -2.67 -14.82 4.10
C LEU A 185 -3.86 -14.94 5.05
N ALA A 186 -3.66 -15.57 6.22
CA ALA A 186 -4.68 -15.61 7.27
C ALA A 186 -5.08 -14.19 7.75
N ALA A 187 -4.15 -13.23 7.76
CA ALA A 187 -4.44 -11.83 8.06
C ALA A 187 -5.28 -11.15 6.98
N MET A 188 -5.06 -11.47 5.71
CA MET A 188 -5.91 -10.98 4.61
C MET A 188 -7.33 -11.52 4.75
N ASP A 189 -7.49 -12.82 5.01
CA ASP A 189 -8.81 -13.42 5.20
C ASP A 189 -9.54 -12.81 6.42
N TYR A 190 -8.81 -12.56 7.52
CA TYR A 190 -9.35 -11.86 8.68
C TYR A 190 -9.80 -10.43 8.35
N ILE A 191 -9.03 -9.67 7.56
CA ILE A 191 -9.40 -8.32 7.12
C ILE A 191 -10.69 -8.35 6.30
N VAL A 192 -10.81 -9.29 5.36
CA VAL A 192 -12.01 -9.43 4.51
C VAL A 192 -13.24 -9.72 5.36
N GLU A 193 -13.13 -10.61 6.35
CA GLU A 193 -14.24 -10.92 7.27
C GLU A 193 -14.58 -9.74 8.19
N SER A 194 -13.57 -9.04 8.73
CA SER A 194 -13.77 -7.98 9.74
C SER A 194 -14.24 -6.64 9.14
N LEU A 195 -13.67 -6.23 8.01
CA LEU A 195 -13.91 -4.93 7.37
C LEU A 195 -14.66 -5.03 6.04
N GLY A 196 -14.63 -6.20 5.38
CA GLY A 196 -15.21 -6.43 4.07
C GLY A 196 -14.17 -6.54 2.94
N GLU A 197 -14.56 -7.21 1.85
CA GLU A 197 -13.70 -7.52 0.70
C GLU A 197 -12.98 -6.31 0.09
N ARG A 198 -13.65 -5.15 0.05
CA ARG A 198 -13.10 -3.89 -0.46
C ARG A 198 -11.81 -3.41 0.24
N PHE A 199 -11.54 -3.87 1.47
CA PHE A 199 -10.34 -3.53 2.22
C PHE A 199 -9.17 -4.49 1.98
N GLY A 200 -9.44 -5.67 1.40
CA GLY A 200 -8.43 -6.64 0.99
C GLY A 200 -7.82 -6.35 -0.38
N GLU A 201 -8.50 -5.57 -1.22
CA GLU A 201 -8.04 -5.25 -2.57
C GLU A 201 -7.02 -4.08 -2.60
N SER A 202 -5.89 -4.30 -3.26
CA SER A 202 -4.96 -3.22 -3.58
C SER A 202 -5.50 -2.37 -4.74
N SER A 203 -6.21 -1.28 -4.43
CA SER A 203 -6.56 -0.26 -5.44
C SER A 203 -5.31 0.50 -5.88
N ALA A 204 -5.13 0.67 -7.19
CA ALA A 204 -4.19 1.66 -7.72
C ALA A 204 -4.61 3.06 -7.23
N ALA A 205 -3.64 3.91 -6.89
CA ALA A 205 -3.89 5.31 -6.57
C ALA A 205 -4.33 6.03 -7.85
N ASP A 206 -5.52 6.63 -7.83
CA ASP A 206 -5.99 7.48 -8.93
C ASP A 206 -5.36 8.87 -8.79
N LEU A 207 -4.37 9.13 -9.64
CA LEU A 207 -3.68 10.42 -9.72
C LEU A 207 -4.65 11.58 -10.00
N GLU A 208 -5.63 11.35 -10.87
CA GLU A 208 -6.58 12.37 -11.30
C GLU A 208 -7.48 12.77 -10.11
N GLU A 209 -8.01 11.77 -9.40
CA GLU A 209 -8.79 11.98 -8.17
C GLU A 209 -8.02 12.77 -7.11
N SER A 210 -6.74 12.46 -6.91
CA SER A 210 -5.91 13.12 -5.91
C SER A 210 -5.52 14.56 -6.28
N ILE A 211 -5.35 14.85 -7.57
CA ILE A 211 -5.14 16.22 -8.05
C ILE A 211 -6.39 17.08 -7.91
N ASP A 212 -7.56 16.48 -8.12
CA ASP A 212 -8.84 17.17 -7.93
C ASP A 212 -9.12 17.45 -6.45
N GLN A 213 -8.68 16.57 -5.55
CA GLN A 213 -8.75 16.78 -4.10
C GLN A 213 -7.74 17.80 -3.58
N ALA A 214 -6.61 17.99 -4.27
CA ALA A 214 -5.61 18.99 -3.88
C ALA A 214 -6.14 20.41 -4.12
N GLY A 215 -5.99 21.29 -3.13
CA GLY A 215 -6.19 22.73 -3.27
C GLY A 215 -4.90 23.46 -3.66
N PRO A 216 -4.97 24.79 -3.93
CA PRO A 216 -3.79 25.58 -4.27
C PRO A 216 -2.76 25.69 -3.13
N THR A 217 -3.20 25.54 -1.87
CA THR A 217 -2.35 25.53 -0.68
C THR A 217 -2.17 24.13 -0.08
N THR A 218 -2.66 23.09 -0.76
CA THR A 218 -2.53 21.68 -0.33
C THR A 218 -1.67 20.95 -1.35
N PRO A 219 -0.34 20.90 -1.16
CA PRO A 219 0.55 20.31 -2.13
C PRO A 219 0.40 18.80 -2.20
N LEU A 220 0.79 18.23 -3.34
CA LEU A 220 0.88 16.79 -3.55
C LEU A 220 2.33 16.36 -3.35
N VAL A 221 2.57 15.37 -2.49
CA VAL A 221 3.90 14.80 -2.25
C VAL A 221 3.90 13.36 -2.74
N PHE A 222 4.66 13.11 -3.80
CA PHE A 222 4.94 11.76 -4.29
C PHE A 222 6.16 11.21 -3.58
N LEU A 223 5.94 10.17 -2.78
CA LEU A 223 6.98 9.35 -2.19
C LEU A 223 7.45 8.35 -3.25
N LEU A 224 8.70 8.51 -3.66
CA LEU A 224 9.31 7.71 -4.69
C LEU A 224 9.85 6.42 -4.08
N SER A 225 9.54 5.31 -4.75
CA SER A 225 10.26 4.05 -4.57
C SER A 225 11.29 3.92 -5.69
N LEU A 226 12.32 3.11 -5.45
CA LEU A 226 13.38 2.86 -6.44
C LEU A 226 12.78 2.48 -7.79
N GLY A 227 13.04 3.32 -8.79
CA GLY A 227 12.62 3.12 -10.16
C GLY A 227 11.18 3.48 -10.52
N SER A 228 10.54 4.29 -9.70
CA SER A 228 9.24 4.85 -10.03
C SER A 228 9.23 6.36 -9.96
N ASP A 229 9.12 7.01 -11.12
CA ASP A 229 8.95 8.45 -11.27
C ASP A 229 7.57 8.76 -11.88
N PRO A 230 6.68 9.51 -11.18
CA PRO A 230 5.37 9.88 -11.70
C PRO A 230 5.41 11.02 -12.74
N SER A 231 6.57 11.64 -13.03
CA SER A 231 6.71 12.83 -13.89
C SER A 231 6.04 12.67 -15.26
N SER A 232 6.22 11.53 -15.92
CA SER A 232 5.61 11.26 -17.24
C SER A 232 4.09 11.20 -17.19
N ILE A 233 3.53 10.66 -16.11
CA ILE A 233 2.09 10.55 -15.88
C ILE A 233 1.52 11.94 -15.60
N ILE A 234 2.21 12.75 -14.80
CA ILE A 234 1.83 14.13 -14.48
C ILE A 234 1.84 15.00 -15.74
N ASP A 235 2.89 14.91 -16.56
CA ASP A 235 2.99 15.65 -17.84
C ASP A 235 1.87 15.29 -18.81
N THR A 236 1.57 13.99 -18.96
CA THR A 236 0.47 13.51 -19.80
C THR A 236 -0.88 14.07 -19.32
N LEU A 237 -1.10 14.07 -18.01
CA LEU A 237 -2.34 14.60 -17.43
C LEU A 237 -2.44 16.13 -17.57
N ALA A 238 -1.35 16.86 -17.38
CA ALA A 238 -1.31 18.31 -17.59
C ALA A 238 -1.65 18.67 -19.04
N LYS A 239 -1.07 17.94 -20.01
CA LYS A 239 -1.39 18.09 -21.45
C LYS A 239 -2.86 17.79 -21.75
N LYS A 240 -3.40 16.69 -21.19
CA LYS A 240 -4.82 16.31 -21.31
C LYS A 240 -5.74 17.43 -20.80
N ARG A 241 -5.37 18.09 -19.70
CA ARG A 241 -6.13 19.21 -19.10
C ARG A 241 -5.79 20.58 -19.68
N LYS A 242 -4.86 20.66 -20.64
CA LYS A 242 -4.35 21.92 -21.23
C LYS A 242 -3.82 22.90 -20.17
N ILE A 243 -3.18 22.37 -19.13
CA ILE A 243 -2.58 23.14 -18.04
C ILE A 243 -1.09 23.29 -18.32
N ASP A 244 -0.56 24.50 -18.14
CA ASP A 244 0.88 24.75 -18.20
C ASP A 244 1.57 24.14 -16.97
N LEU A 245 2.40 23.14 -17.20
CA LEU A 245 3.21 22.46 -16.19
C LEU A 245 4.66 22.97 -16.28
N LYS A 246 5.17 23.50 -15.17
CA LYS A 246 6.57 23.90 -15.03
C LYS A 246 7.32 22.88 -14.18
N TYR A 247 8.44 22.40 -14.71
CA TYR A 247 9.29 21.41 -14.04
C TYR A 247 10.56 22.07 -13.52
N ILE A 248 10.95 21.71 -12.29
CA ILE A 248 12.26 22.02 -11.73
C ILE A 248 12.78 20.86 -10.90
N SER A 249 14.02 20.43 -11.15
CA SER A 249 14.69 19.47 -10.29
C SER A 249 15.50 20.23 -9.24
N MET A 250 15.36 19.87 -7.98
CA MET A 250 16.18 20.43 -6.91
C MET A 250 17.64 20.02 -7.10
N GLY A 251 18.50 20.99 -6.82
CA GLY A 251 19.95 20.95 -6.96
C GLY A 251 20.51 22.30 -6.53
N GLN A 252 21.82 22.49 -6.61
CA GLN A 252 22.46 23.71 -6.14
C GLN A 252 21.95 24.95 -6.91
N GLY A 253 21.41 25.94 -6.20
CA GLY A 253 20.98 27.22 -6.76
C GLY A 253 19.59 27.23 -7.41
N GLN A 254 18.86 26.11 -7.39
CA GLN A 254 17.53 26.00 -8.00
C GLN A 254 16.42 26.64 -7.16
N GLU A 255 16.68 26.97 -5.90
CA GLU A 255 15.71 27.55 -4.96
C GLU A 255 15.15 28.88 -5.47
N VAL A 256 15.99 29.71 -6.12
CA VAL A 256 15.59 31.01 -6.66
C VAL A 256 14.57 30.86 -7.78
N HIS A 257 14.81 29.90 -8.68
CA HIS A 257 13.91 29.62 -9.79
C HIS A 257 12.60 28.98 -9.30
N ALA A 258 12.69 28.03 -8.36
CA ALA A 258 11.51 27.40 -7.77
C ALA A 258 10.60 28.42 -7.08
N ARG A 259 11.17 29.32 -6.27
CA ARG A 259 10.42 30.40 -5.59
C ARG A 259 9.68 31.30 -6.59
N ARG A 260 10.35 31.68 -7.68
CA ARG A 260 9.74 32.48 -8.74
C ARG A 260 8.57 31.75 -9.40
N LEU A 261 8.73 30.47 -9.73
CA LEU A 261 7.69 29.66 -10.36
C LEU A 261 6.47 29.50 -9.45
N ILE A 262 6.67 29.22 -8.16
CA ILE A 262 5.59 29.14 -7.17
C ILE A 262 4.86 30.48 -7.07
N GLY A 263 5.58 31.59 -6.94
CA GLY A 263 4.97 32.92 -6.82
C GLY A 263 4.17 33.34 -8.06
N VAL A 264 4.63 32.97 -9.26
CA VAL A 264 3.87 33.17 -10.50
C VAL A 264 2.66 32.24 -10.56
N GLY A 265 2.83 30.96 -10.22
CA GLY A 265 1.77 29.96 -10.24
C GLY A 265 0.63 30.28 -9.25
N LEU A 266 0.93 30.76 -8.05
CA LEU A 266 -0.06 31.17 -7.07
C LEU A 266 -0.98 32.29 -7.59
N LYS A 267 -0.46 33.21 -8.41
CA LYS A 267 -1.23 34.34 -8.97
C LYS A 267 -1.92 33.98 -10.29
N ASN A 268 -1.23 33.27 -11.18
CA ASN A 268 -1.68 33.04 -12.55
C ASN A 268 -2.30 31.66 -12.78
N GLY A 269 -2.18 30.74 -11.81
CA GLY A 269 -2.56 29.34 -11.95
C GLY A 269 -1.47 28.51 -12.65
N GLY A 270 -1.78 27.24 -12.92
CA GLY A 270 -0.84 26.30 -13.53
C GLY A 270 -0.22 25.34 -12.51
N TRP A 271 0.53 24.37 -13.00
CA TRP A 271 1.14 23.34 -12.16
C TRP A 271 2.65 23.56 -12.06
N VAL A 272 3.18 23.41 -10.86
CA VAL A 272 4.62 23.43 -10.61
C VAL A 272 5.02 22.10 -10.01
N GLN A 273 5.89 21.39 -10.72
CA GLN A 273 6.50 20.16 -10.24
C GLN A 273 7.93 20.42 -9.79
N ILE A 274 8.23 20.08 -8.53
CA ILE A 274 9.57 20.12 -7.95
C ILE A 274 10.03 18.68 -7.73
N SER A 275 11.06 18.27 -8.45
CA SER A 275 11.64 16.94 -8.31
C SER A 275 12.84 16.91 -7.40
N ASN A 276 13.13 15.72 -6.84
CA ASN A 276 14.23 15.47 -5.92
C ASN A 276 14.19 16.38 -4.67
N SER A 277 13.01 16.63 -4.12
CA SER A 277 12.80 17.57 -3.01
C SER A 277 13.63 17.28 -1.77
N HIS A 278 13.98 16.01 -1.52
CA HIS A 278 14.91 15.58 -0.46
C HIS A 278 16.31 16.19 -0.57
N LEU A 279 16.75 16.64 -1.75
CA LEU A 279 18.03 17.34 -1.93
C LEU A 279 17.97 18.81 -1.47
N GLY A 280 16.77 19.36 -1.30
CA GLY A 280 16.51 20.79 -1.04
C GLY A 280 15.79 21.07 0.28
N LEU A 281 16.13 20.36 1.36
CA LEU A 281 15.36 20.38 2.63
C LEU A 281 15.10 21.78 3.20
N LYS A 282 16.11 22.67 3.17
CA LYS A 282 15.96 24.05 3.65
C LYS A 282 14.88 24.80 2.88
N PHE A 283 14.82 24.58 1.57
CA PHE A 283 13.81 25.19 0.71
C PHE A 283 12.43 24.55 0.93
N MET A 284 12.35 23.26 1.27
CA MET A 284 11.07 22.63 1.64
C MET A 284 10.45 23.29 2.88
N SER A 285 11.26 23.66 3.88
CA SER A 285 10.79 24.43 5.04
C SER A 285 10.29 25.82 4.64
N GLU A 286 10.92 26.44 3.64
CA GLU A 286 10.48 27.73 3.12
C GLU A 286 9.15 27.61 2.34
N ILE A 287 8.97 26.55 1.54
CA ILE A 287 7.70 26.26 0.86
C ILE A 287 6.55 26.18 1.87
N GLU A 288 6.76 25.52 3.00
CA GLU A 288 5.76 25.47 4.08
C GLU A 288 5.33 26.88 4.50
N THR A 289 6.28 27.78 4.75
CA THR A 289 6.00 29.17 5.11
C THR A 289 5.28 29.93 3.98
N ILE A 290 5.70 29.73 2.72
CA ILE A 290 5.07 30.34 1.55
C ILE A 290 3.60 29.91 1.43
N LEU A 291 3.31 28.62 1.58
CA LEU A 291 1.94 28.09 1.45
C LEU A 291 1.05 28.52 2.62
N MET A 292 1.61 28.63 3.84
CA MET A 292 0.89 29.17 4.99
C MET A 292 0.52 30.64 4.79
N ALA A 293 1.46 31.47 4.34
CA ALA A 293 1.19 32.88 4.03
C ALA A 293 0.17 33.01 2.89
N ALA A 294 0.32 32.22 1.84
CA ALA A 294 -0.62 32.22 0.72
C ALA A 294 -2.05 31.91 1.19
N ARG A 295 -2.25 31.00 2.16
CA ARG A 295 -3.59 30.65 2.68
C ARG A 295 -4.36 31.84 3.27
N GLU A 296 -3.67 32.88 3.69
CA GLU A 296 -4.28 34.12 4.21
C GLU A 296 -4.60 35.14 3.11
N GLU A 297 -4.09 34.94 1.89
CA GLU A 297 -4.35 35.82 0.75
C GLU A 297 -5.71 35.52 0.08
N GLU A 298 -6.48 36.57 -0.24
CA GLU A 298 -7.78 36.42 -0.92
C GLU A 298 -7.64 36.09 -2.42
N ASN A 299 -6.51 36.43 -3.04
CA ASN A 299 -6.33 36.40 -4.50
C ASN A 299 -5.47 35.21 -5.00
N ILE A 300 -5.61 34.03 -4.40
CA ILE A 300 -4.95 32.82 -4.91
C ILE A 300 -5.73 32.22 -6.08
N ASN A 301 -5.01 31.85 -7.13
CA ASN A 301 -5.60 31.15 -8.25
C ASN A 301 -5.95 29.69 -7.90
N GLN A 302 -7.23 29.34 -7.99
CA GLN A 302 -7.74 28.01 -7.63
C GLN A 302 -7.23 26.87 -8.54
N ASN A 303 -6.70 27.19 -9.73
CA ASN A 303 -6.12 26.21 -10.66
C ASN A 303 -4.64 25.92 -10.39
N PHE A 304 -4.03 26.59 -9.40
CA PHE A 304 -2.65 26.30 -9.02
C PHE A 304 -2.54 24.93 -8.34
N ARG A 305 -1.52 24.14 -8.71
CA ARG A 305 -1.14 22.92 -7.97
C ARG A 305 0.37 22.86 -7.81
N LEU A 306 0.82 22.57 -6.59
CA LEU A 306 2.20 22.28 -6.29
C LEU A 306 2.39 20.77 -6.12
N ILE A 307 3.30 20.20 -6.90
CA ILE A 307 3.60 18.77 -6.90
C ILE A 307 5.07 18.59 -6.53
N LEU A 308 5.35 17.79 -5.52
CA LEU A 308 6.69 17.50 -5.01
C LEU A 308 6.98 16.02 -5.22
N THR A 309 8.15 15.68 -5.75
CA THR A 309 8.61 14.28 -5.83
C THR A 309 9.85 14.11 -4.96
N THR A 310 9.82 13.12 -4.06
CA THR A 310 10.87 12.95 -3.05
C THR A 310 11.06 11.49 -2.65
N GLU A 311 12.30 11.13 -2.36
CA GLU A 311 12.59 9.96 -1.55
C GLU A 311 12.27 10.27 -0.07
N PRO A 312 11.96 9.24 0.75
CA PRO A 312 11.79 9.40 2.18
C PRO A 312 13.03 10.01 2.84
N HIS A 313 12.83 11.00 3.70
CA HIS A 313 13.93 11.66 4.39
C HIS A 313 13.50 12.15 5.79
N GLU A 314 14.22 11.76 6.84
CA GLU A 314 13.86 12.05 8.24
C GLU A 314 13.79 13.55 8.58
N LYS A 315 14.59 14.37 7.89
CA LYS A 315 14.58 15.84 8.07
C LYS A 315 13.60 16.57 7.14
N PHE A 316 12.74 15.84 6.43
CA PHE A 316 11.71 16.48 5.61
C PHE A 316 10.71 17.22 6.51
N PRO A 317 10.29 18.47 6.18
CA PRO A 317 9.48 19.27 7.07
C PRO A 317 8.14 18.62 7.41
N ILE A 318 7.88 18.45 8.70
CA ILE A 318 6.67 17.80 9.21
C ILE A 318 5.43 18.63 8.86
N GLY A 319 5.48 19.96 8.99
CA GLY A 319 4.34 20.83 8.70
C GLY A 319 3.94 20.76 7.22
N LEU A 320 4.92 20.72 6.31
CA LEU A 320 4.68 20.47 4.90
C LEU A 320 3.98 19.13 4.66
N LEU A 321 4.45 18.03 5.25
CA LEU A 321 3.78 16.72 5.12
C LEU A 321 2.34 16.72 5.68
N GLN A 322 2.15 17.41 6.81
CA GLN A 322 0.87 17.53 7.50
C GLN A 322 -0.19 18.36 6.75
N MET A 323 0.23 19.23 5.83
CA MET A 323 -0.67 19.97 4.93
C MET A 323 -0.74 19.37 3.52
N SER A 324 0.06 18.34 3.23
CA SER A 324 0.13 17.69 1.90
C SER A 324 -0.80 16.49 1.77
N ILE A 325 -1.20 16.20 0.53
CA ILE A 325 -1.71 14.88 0.15
C ILE A 325 -0.51 14.03 -0.29
N LYS A 326 -0.33 12.88 0.36
CA LYS A 326 0.80 11.97 0.08
C LYS A 326 0.36 10.87 -0.88
N LEU A 327 1.21 10.55 -1.84
CA LEU A 327 0.97 9.53 -2.86
C LEU A 327 2.20 8.65 -3.02
N THR A 328 2.00 7.34 -3.16
CA THR A 328 3.02 6.40 -3.62
C THR A 328 2.68 5.94 -5.03
N ASN A 329 3.70 5.83 -5.90
CA ASN A 329 3.53 5.33 -7.26
C ASN A 329 4.23 3.98 -7.43
N GLU A 330 3.97 3.01 -6.57
CA GLU A 330 4.66 1.72 -6.67
C GLU A 330 4.04 0.80 -7.74
N PRO A 331 4.85 -0.04 -8.41
CA PRO A 331 4.30 -1.15 -9.19
C PRO A 331 3.37 -1.99 -8.30
N PRO A 332 2.17 -2.34 -8.79
CA PRO A 332 1.27 -3.18 -8.03
C PRO A 332 1.93 -4.55 -7.82
N THR A 333 1.67 -5.16 -6.67
CA THR A 333 2.27 -6.45 -6.34
C THR A 333 1.48 -7.60 -6.95
N GLY A 334 2.19 -8.57 -7.51
CA GLY A 334 1.65 -9.83 -8.02
C GLY A 334 1.51 -9.86 -9.54
N CYS A 335 1.68 -11.05 -10.12
CA CYS A 335 1.76 -11.22 -11.57
C CYS A 335 0.51 -10.72 -12.31
N ARG A 336 -0.70 -10.94 -11.76
CA ARG A 336 -1.94 -10.48 -12.41
C ARG A 336 -2.00 -8.95 -12.48
N ALA A 337 -1.62 -8.27 -11.41
CA ALA A 337 -1.69 -6.82 -11.34
C ALA A 337 -0.57 -6.16 -12.16
N GLY A 338 0.64 -6.72 -12.13
CA GLY A 338 1.75 -6.30 -13.00
C GLY A 338 1.40 -6.44 -14.48
N LEU A 339 0.83 -7.58 -14.88
CA LEU A 339 0.40 -7.80 -16.25
C LEU A 339 -0.67 -6.79 -16.67
N ARG A 340 -1.69 -6.55 -15.82
CA ARG A 340 -2.72 -5.53 -16.08
C ARG A 340 -2.11 -4.15 -16.27
N ARG A 341 -1.10 -3.77 -15.48
CA ARG A 341 -0.37 -2.49 -15.63
C ARG A 341 0.40 -2.43 -16.94
N SER A 342 1.11 -3.49 -17.34
CA SER A 342 1.80 -3.53 -18.64
C SER A 342 0.83 -3.37 -19.81
N TYR A 343 -0.36 -3.99 -19.72
CA TYR A 343 -1.40 -3.84 -20.74
C TYR A 343 -2.00 -2.44 -20.79
N GLN A 344 -2.08 -1.71 -19.67
CA GLN A 344 -2.53 -0.31 -19.67
C GLN A 344 -1.60 0.63 -20.44
N LEU A 345 -0.34 0.23 -20.67
CA LEU A 345 0.61 0.99 -21.48
C LEU A 345 0.43 0.75 -22.98
N LEU A 346 -0.28 -0.32 -23.37
CA LEU A 346 -0.50 -0.68 -24.78
C LEU A 346 -1.72 0.10 -25.31
N THR A 347 -1.50 0.86 -26.38
CA THR A 347 -2.60 1.51 -27.12
C THR A 347 -3.19 0.56 -28.16
N GLN A 348 -4.41 0.86 -28.63
CA GLN A 348 -5.02 0.12 -29.74
C GLN A 348 -4.10 0.11 -30.96
N ASP A 349 -3.49 1.25 -31.29
CA ASP A 349 -2.52 1.38 -32.39
C ASP A 349 -1.32 0.43 -32.23
N THR A 350 -0.87 0.18 -30.99
CA THR A 350 0.22 -0.77 -30.73
C THR A 350 -0.26 -2.20 -30.95
N LEU A 351 -1.45 -2.54 -30.48
CA LEU A 351 -2.03 -3.88 -30.63
C LEU A 351 -2.31 -4.22 -32.10
N GLU A 352 -2.67 -3.23 -32.91
CA GLU A 352 -2.97 -3.38 -34.34
C GLU A 352 -1.77 -3.06 -35.25
N ALA A 353 -0.60 -2.77 -34.68
CA ALA A 353 0.57 -2.32 -35.44
C ALA A 353 1.01 -3.31 -36.52
N VAL A 354 1.01 -4.62 -36.22
CA VAL A 354 1.51 -5.66 -37.12
C VAL A 354 0.39 -6.62 -37.50
N ASP A 355 0.08 -6.68 -38.80
CA ASP A 355 -0.88 -7.63 -39.39
C ASP A 355 -0.25 -9.02 -39.58
N LYS A 356 0.23 -9.62 -38.48
CA LYS A 356 0.76 -10.98 -38.44
C LYS A 356 0.17 -11.72 -37.24
N PRO A 357 -0.26 -12.99 -37.39
CA PRO A 357 -0.90 -13.74 -36.31
C PRO A 357 0.01 -13.95 -35.10
N GLN A 358 1.33 -13.86 -35.27
CA GLN A 358 2.30 -14.00 -34.18
C GLN A 358 2.42 -12.74 -33.30
N TRP A 359 1.95 -11.57 -33.76
CA TRP A 359 2.15 -10.30 -33.04
C TRP A 359 1.54 -10.32 -31.64
N LEU A 360 0.23 -10.52 -31.53
CA LEU A 360 -0.48 -10.47 -30.24
C LEU A 360 0.02 -11.53 -29.24
N PRO A 361 0.25 -12.81 -29.63
CA PRO A 361 0.86 -13.78 -28.73
C PRO A 361 2.24 -13.36 -28.21
N LEU A 362 3.10 -12.78 -29.07
CA LEU A 362 4.44 -12.35 -28.66
C LEU A 362 4.39 -11.10 -27.77
N VAL A 363 3.48 -10.16 -28.03
CA VAL A 363 3.22 -9.01 -27.14
C VAL A 363 2.79 -9.51 -25.75
N TYR A 364 1.90 -10.51 -25.68
CA TYR A 364 1.52 -11.13 -24.42
C TYR A 364 2.73 -11.76 -23.70
N VAL A 365 3.54 -12.55 -24.42
CA VAL A 365 4.72 -13.19 -23.83
C VAL A 365 5.72 -12.17 -23.30
N ILE A 366 5.99 -11.07 -24.03
CA ILE A 366 6.86 -9.99 -23.56
C ILE A 366 6.28 -9.33 -22.31
N ALA A 367 4.98 -9.03 -22.28
CA ALA A 367 4.33 -8.45 -21.09
C ALA A 367 4.38 -9.38 -19.88
N PHE A 368 4.19 -10.69 -20.09
CA PHE A 368 4.29 -11.69 -19.05
C PHE A 368 5.72 -11.85 -18.52
N ILE A 369 6.72 -11.89 -19.40
CA ILE A 369 8.14 -11.95 -19.02
C ILE A 369 8.52 -10.68 -18.26
N HIS A 370 8.15 -9.49 -18.75
CA HIS A 370 8.40 -8.21 -18.10
C HIS A 370 7.84 -8.19 -16.67
N THR A 371 6.60 -8.64 -16.51
CA THR A 371 5.98 -8.78 -15.18
C THR A 371 6.73 -9.78 -14.30
N THR A 372 7.14 -10.92 -14.86
CA THR A 372 7.83 -11.98 -14.13
C THR A 372 9.20 -11.52 -13.62
N VAL A 373 9.98 -10.81 -14.45
CA VAL A 373 11.29 -10.29 -14.03
C VAL A 373 11.15 -9.20 -12.98
N GLN A 374 10.10 -8.37 -13.04
CA GLN A 374 9.80 -7.39 -12.00
C GLN A 374 9.44 -8.08 -10.67
N GLU A 375 8.54 -9.06 -10.68
CA GLU A 375 8.11 -9.79 -9.49
C GLU A 375 9.26 -10.59 -8.85
N ARG A 376 10.15 -11.14 -9.69
CA ARG A 376 11.31 -11.91 -9.22
C ARG A 376 12.27 -11.08 -8.36
N ARG A 377 12.31 -9.75 -8.50
CA ARG A 377 13.14 -8.85 -7.67
C ARG A 377 12.80 -8.94 -6.18
N LYS A 378 11.57 -9.33 -5.82
CA LYS A 378 11.12 -9.46 -4.43
C LYS A 378 11.86 -10.52 -3.63
N TYR A 379 12.44 -11.51 -4.31
CA TYR A 379 13.14 -12.62 -3.67
C TYR A 379 14.62 -12.33 -3.39
N GLY A 380 15.05 -11.06 -3.53
CA GLY A 380 16.41 -10.64 -3.23
C GLY A 380 17.46 -11.48 -3.97
N PRO A 381 18.50 -12.00 -3.29
CA PRO A 381 19.54 -12.82 -3.91
C PRO A 381 19.06 -14.12 -4.59
N LEU A 382 17.91 -14.68 -4.16
CA LEU A 382 17.31 -15.85 -4.81
C LEU A 382 16.65 -15.49 -6.15
N GLY A 383 16.22 -14.23 -6.27
CA GLY A 383 15.66 -13.67 -7.49
C GLY A 383 16.76 -13.30 -8.48
N PHE A 384 17.64 -12.37 -8.08
CA PHE A 384 18.76 -11.86 -8.85
C PHE A 384 20.00 -11.67 -7.96
N CYS A 385 21.18 -12.04 -8.44
CA CYS A 385 22.44 -11.81 -7.71
C CYS A 385 22.71 -10.31 -7.51
N ILE A 386 22.41 -9.50 -8.54
CA ILE A 386 22.46 -8.04 -8.50
C ILE A 386 21.11 -7.54 -9.02
N PRO A 387 20.37 -6.73 -8.25
CA PRO A 387 19.07 -6.24 -8.69
C PRO A 387 19.23 -5.31 -9.89
N TYR A 388 18.46 -5.56 -10.94
CA TYR A 388 18.29 -4.64 -12.07
C TYR A 388 16.90 -4.02 -12.04
N GLU A 389 16.80 -2.77 -12.48
CA GLU A 389 15.57 -2.01 -12.48
C GLU A 389 14.85 -2.12 -13.83
N PHE A 390 14.09 -3.20 -14.02
CA PHE A 390 13.24 -3.35 -15.21
C PHE A 390 12.09 -2.36 -15.17
N GLY A 391 12.17 -1.31 -15.99
CA GLY A 391 11.21 -0.22 -16.06
C GLY A 391 10.31 -0.26 -17.29
N THR A 392 9.41 0.72 -17.39
CA THR A 392 8.60 0.96 -18.59
C THR A 392 9.44 1.11 -19.87
N PRO A 393 10.61 1.79 -19.86
CA PRO A 393 11.44 1.90 -21.06
C PRO A 393 11.89 0.56 -21.64
N ASP A 394 12.23 -0.41 -20.79
CA ASP A 394 12.64 -1.75 -21.24
C ASP A 394 11.50 -2.49 -21.93
N PHE A 395 10.29 -2.37 -21.37
CA PHE A 395 9.08 -2.95 -21.96
C PHE A 395 8.76 -2.32 -23.32
N SER A 396 8.67 -0.98 -23.38
CA SER A 396 8.37 -0.27 -24.62
C SER A 396 9.41 -0.54 -25.71
N SER A 397 10.70 -0.57 -25.35
CA SER A 397 11.78 -0.89 -26.29
C SER A 397 11.70 -2.32 -26.80
N SER A 398 11.33 -3.28 -25.96
CA SER A 398 11.15 -4.68 -26.34
C SER A 398 10.01 -4.86 -27.34
N ILE A 399 8.88 -4.17 -27.13
CA ILE A 399 7.75 -4.17 -28.06
C ILE A 399 8.12 -3.53 -29.39
N GLN A 400 8.81 -2.38 -29.37
CA GLN A 400 9.26 -1.69 -30.58
C GLN A 400 10.28 -2.53 -31.38
N PHE A 401 11.19 -3.22 -30.70
CA PHE A 401 12.11 -4.15 -31.33
C PHE A 401 11.36 -5.29 -32.01
N LEU A 402 10.40 -5.92 -31.31
CA LEU A 402 9.58 -6.98 -31.88
C LEU A 402 8.82 -6.52 -33.13
N GLN A 403 8.23 -5.32 -33.08
CA GLN A 403 7.52 -4.72 -34.20
C GLN A 403 8.46 -4.58 -35.42
N THR A 404 9.65 -4.00 -35.20
CA THR A 404 10.65 -3.80 -36.25
C THR A 404 11.12 -5.12 -36.86
N TYR A 405 11.36 -6.12 -36.01
CA TYR A 405 11.79 -7.46 -36.43
C TYR A 405 10.71 -8.19 -37.26
N LEU A 406 9.45 -8.11 -36.85
CA LEU A 406 8.37 -8.73 -37.61
C LEU A 406 8.16 -8.07 -38.98
N TYR A 407 8.39 -6.76 -39.10
CA TYR A 407 8.40 -6.11 -40.41
C TYR A 407 9.60 -6.50 -41.27
N SER A 408 10.79 -6.67 -40.69
CA SER A 408 11.98 -7.08 -41.47
C SER A 408 11.89 -8.52 -41.99
N LEU A 409 11.05 -9.35 -41.38
CA LEU A 409 10.73 -10.69 -41.87
C LEU A 409 9.72 -10.71 -43.03
N ASP A 410 9.18 -9.57 -43.45
CA ASP A 410 8.28 -9.49 -44.60
C ASP A 410 9.10 -9.52 -45.91
N PRO A 411 9.00 -10.57 -46.75
CA PRO A 411 9.85 -10.73 -47.93
C PRO A 411 9.53 -9.76 -49.09
N ARG A 412 8.70 -8.73 -48.87
CA ARG A 412 8.35 -7.70 -49.86
C ARG A 412 9.30 -6.48 -49.85
N LYS A 413 10.47 -6.61 -49.22
CA LYS A 413 11.62 -5.71 -49.39
C LYS A 413 12.86 -6.50 -49.79
#